data_AF-A0A9D8XKJ4-F1
#
_entry.id   AF-A0A9D8XKJ4-F1
#
_cell.length_a   1.000
_cell.length_b   1.000
_cell.length_c   1.000
_cell.angle_alpha   90.00
_cell.angle_beta   90.00
_cell.angle_gamma   90.00
#
_symmetry.space_group_name_H-M   'P 1'
#
loop_
_entity.id
_entity.type
_entity.pdbx_description
1 polymer ?
#
loop_
_entity_poly.entity_id
_entity_poly.type
_entity_poly.pdbx_seq_one_letter_code
_entity_poly.pdbx_strand_id
1 'polypeptide(L)'
;MNIRAFEEAKRTFNMHSIEKDAMRVIELRNEFSTYFTYEKIASMDIDEYVVGLQSRDSFCYKLERTLYELGSISGQPSNKFGVWYSPTKNQYCFQPRFGDNYKDAFETLRRFLLDLLRAGEKEDYVAIE
;
A
#
# COMPACT_ATOMS: atom_id res chain seq x y z
N MET A 1 7.56 35.06 17.41
CA MET A 1 6.60 34.63 16.38
C MET A 1 5.88 35.88 15.87
N ASN A 2 5.90 36.17 14.56
CA ASN A 2 5.34 37.40 13.99
C ASN A 2 3.80 37.29 13.92
N ILE A 3 3.09 38.14 14.67
CA ILE A 3 1.62 38.15 14.74
C ILE A 3 0.99 38.34 13.35
N ARG A 4 1.61 39.13 12.47
CA ARG A 4 1.10 39.34 11.09
C ARG A 4 1.16 38.07 10.25
N ALA A 5 2.24 37.30 10.39
CA ALA A 5 2.39 36.03 9.68
C ALA A 5 1.35 34.99 10.16
N PHE A 6 1.00 35.01 11.45
CA PHE A 6 -0.05 34.15 11.99
C PHE A 6 -1.45 34.55 11.49
N GLU A 7 -1.76 35.84 11.43
CA GLU A 7 -3.04 36.32 10.88
C GLU A 7 -3.19 36.05 9.38
N GLU A 8 -2.11 36.19 8.61
CA GLU A 8 -2.08 35.88 7.18
C GLU A 8 -2.23 34.37 6.92
N ALA A 9 -1.56 33.53 7.73
CA ALA A 9 -1.76 32.09 7.72
C ALA A 9 -3.21 31.72 8.07
N LYS A 10 -3.81 32.35 9.09
CA LYS A 10 -5.21 32.09 9.46
C LYS A 10 -6.21 32.50 8.38
N ARG A 11 -5.92 33.56 7.61
CA ARG A 11 -6.75 33.99 6.48
C ARG A 11 -6.62 33.08 5.26
N THR A 12 -5.44 32.53 5.03
CA THR A 12 -5.17 31.62 3.90
C THR A 12 -5.46 30.15 4.24
N PHE A 13 -5.59 29.82 5.53
CA PHE A 13 -5.99 28.50 6.00
C PHE A 13 -7.46 28.21 5.64
N ASN A 14 -7.63 27.44 4.57
CA ASN A 14 -8.93 27.01 4.10
C ASN A 14 -9.29 25.66 4.73
N MET A 15 -10.07 25.70 5.82
CA MET A 15 -10.55 24.48 6.49
C MET A 15 -11.33 23.58 5.52
N HIS A 16 -12.14 24.16 4.63
CA HIS A 16 -12.98 23.40 3.71
C HIS A 16 -12.18 22.60 2.68
N SER A 17 -11.05 23.12 2.20
CA SER A 17 -10.16 22.35 1.32
C SER A 17 -9.47 21.21 2.06
N ILE A 18 -9.08 21.43 3.32
CA ILE A 18 -8.45 20.39 4.16
C ILE A 18 -9.45 19.27 4.45
N GLU A 19 -10.69 19.61 4.80
CA GLU A 19 -11.77 18.64 4.99
C GLU A 19 -12.01 17.82 3.72
N LYS A 20 -12.07 18.48 2.56
CA LYS A 20 -12.26 17.80 1.28
C LYS A 20 -11.11 16.86 0.93
N ASP A 21 -9.87 17.28 1.14
CA ASP A 21 -8.69 16.45 0.89
C ASP A 21 -8.65 15.25 1.86
N ALA A 22 -8.97 15.47 3.14
CA ALA A 22 -9.07 14.40 4.12
C ALA A 22 -10.16 13.38 3.77
N MET A 23 -11.36 13.85 3.36
CA MET A 23 -12.45 12.98 2.93
C MET A 23 -12.05 12.11 1.75
N ARG A 24 -11.43 12.71 0.73
CA ARG A 24 -10.98 11.97 -0.46
C ARG A 24 -9.96 10.90 -0.12
N VAL A 25 -9.02 11.20 0.77
CA VAL A 25 -8.02 10.24 1.23
C VAL A 25 -8.67 9.08 2.02
N ILE A 26 -9.65 9.38 2.86
CA ILE A 26 -10.43 8.36 3.59
C ILE A 26 -11.19 7.45 2.63
N GLU A 27 -11.80 8.01 1.58
CA GLU A 27 -12.48 7.25 0.53
C GLU A 27 -11.53 6.28 -0.18
N LEU A 28 -10.35 6.75 -0.61
CA LEU A 28 -9.34 5.90 -1.24
C LEU A 28 -8.87 4.75 -0.34
N ARG A 29 -8.66 5.03 0.95
CA ARG A 29 -8.34 3.99 1.94
C ARG A 29 -9.48 2.97 2.07
N ASN A 30 -10.73 3.44 2.13
CA ASN A 30 -11.90 2.59 2.29
C ASN A 30 -12.11 1.70 1.05
N GLU A 31 -11.98 2.25 -0.16
CA GLU A 31 -12.03 1.48 -1.40
C GLU A 31 -10.96 0.40 -1.45
N PHE A 32 -9.72 0.73 -1.07
CA PHE A 32 -8.64 -0.25 -1.00
C PHE A 32 -8.94 -1.37 0.00
N SER A 33 -9.38 -1.01 1.20
CA SER A 33 -9.63 -1.96 2.29
C SER A 33 -10.86 -2.85 2.05
N THR A 34 -11.87 -2.33 1.35
CA THR A 34 -13.07 -3.11 0.98
C THR A 34 -12.82 -4.04 -0.21
N TYR A 35 -11.89 -3.69 -1.10
CA TYR A 35 -11.49 -4.56 -2.20
C TYR A 35 -10.55 -5.69 -1.76
N PHE A 36 -9.50 -5.36 -0.99
CA PHE A 36 -8.52 -6.33 -0.49
C PHE A 36 -8.90 -6.89 0.88
N THR A 37 -10.04 -7.58 0.94
CA THR A 37 -10.48 -8.30 2.15
C THR A 37 -9.52 -9.44 2.49
N TYR A 38 -9.65 -9.99 3.70
CA TYR A 38 -8.92 -11.19 4.11
C TYR A 38 -9.07 -12.33 3.10
N GLU A 39 -10.29 -12.61 2.64
CA GLU A 39 -10.60 -13.65 1.66
C GLU A 39 -9.95 -13.36 0.32
N LYS A 40 -10.01 -12.09 -0.14
CA LYS A 40 -9.37 -11.69 -1.40
C LYS A 40 -7.86 -11.90 -1.34
N ILE A 41 -7.21 -11.48 -0.26
CA ILE A 41 -5.76 -11.68 -0.07
C ILE A 41 -5.44 -13.18 0.06
N ALA A 42 -6.29 -13.98 0.69
CA ALA A 42 -6.06 -15.41 0.85
C ALA A 42 -6.16 -16.19 -0.47
N SER A 43 -7.07 -15.76 -1.37
CA SER A 43 -7.29 -16.43 -2.66
C SER A 43 -6.49 -15.84 -3.82
N MET A 44 -5.89 -14.66 -3.67
CA MET A 44 -5.21 -13.98 -4.78
C MET A 44 -3.99 -14.79 -5.25
N ASP A 45 -3.78 -14.77 -6.56
CA ASP A 45 -2.55 -15.28 -7.15
C ASP A 45 -1.46 -14.19 -7.17
N ILE A 46 -0.29 -14.57 -7.67
CA ILE A 46 0.86 -13.67 -7.74
C ILE A 46 0.64 -12.50 -8.72
N ASP A 47 -0.18 -12.66 -9.76
CA ASP A 47 -0.43 -11.63 -10.77
C ASP A 47 -1.32 -10.52 -10.22
N GLU A 48 -2.25 -10.91 -9.37
CA GLU A 48 -3.08 -10.00 -8.57
C GLU A 48 -2.28 -9.31 -7.45
N TYR A 49 -1.06 -9.73 -7.17
CA TYR A 49 -0.19 -9.12 -6.16
C TYR A 49 0.82 -8.13 -6.75
N VAL A 50 1.58 -8.54 -7.78
CA VAL A 50 2.81 -7.85 -8.19
C VAL A 50 2.60 -6.56 -8.98
N VAL A 51 3.59 -5.66 -8.93
CA VAL A 51 3.78 -4.62 -9.96
C VAL A 51 4.53 -5.17 -11.17
N GLY A 52 4.48 -4.43 -12.27
CA GLY A 52 5.24 -4.73 -13.50
C GLY A 52 4.46 -5.56 -14.51
N LEU A 53 3.36 -6.19 -14.11
CA LEU A 53 2.34 -6.60 -15.06
C LEU A 53 1.58 -5.36 -15.55
N GLN A 54 1.01 -5.41 -16.76
CA GLN A 54 0.20 -4.31 -17.30
C GLN A 54 -1.15 -4.14 -16.56
N SER A 55 -1.34 -4.83 -15.42
CA SER A 55 -2.48 -4.68 -14.53
C SER A 55 -2.33 -3.45 -13.65
N ARG A 56 -3.41 -2.65 -13.58
CA ARG A 56 -3.56 -1.54 -12.62
C ARG A 56 -4.37 -1.92 -11.40
N ASP A 57 -4.78 -3.19 -11.32
CA ASP A 57 -5.62 -3.71 -10.26
C ASP A 57 -4.90 -4.58 -9.24
N SER A 58 -3.60 -4.83 -9.46
CA SER A 58 -2.81 -5.60 -8.51
C SER A 58 -2.57 -4.86 -7.20
N PHE A 59 -2.41 -5.63 -6.13
CA PHE A 59 -2.24 -5.15 -4.76
C PHE A 59 -1.12 -4.12 -4.64
N CYS A 60 0.10 -4.46 -5.08
CA CYS A 60 1.25 -3.57 -4.96
C CYS A 60 1.12 -2.32 -5.86
N TYR A 61 0.42 -2.42 -6.99
CA TYR A 61 0.15 -1.25 -7.84
C TYR A 61 -0.80 -0.27 -7.14
N LYS A 62 -1.96 -0.75 -6.66
CA LYS A 62 -2.92 0.10 -5.94
C LYS A 62 -2.31 0.67 -4.66
N LEU A 63 -1.53 -0.12 -3.93
CA LEU A 63 -0.81 0.35 -2.74
C LEU A 63 0.12 1.54 -3.05
N GLU A 64 0.89 1.47 -4.14
CA GLU A 64 1.80 2.58 -4.51
C GLU A 64 1.07 3.79 -5.11
N ARG A 65 0.09 3.54 -5.99
CA ARG A 65 -0.47 4.57 -6.87
C ARG A 65 -1.78 5.16 -6.37
N THR A 66 -2.64 4.35 -5.78
CA THR A 66 -3.94 4.80 -5.25
C THR A 66 -3.79 5.44 -3.88
N LEU A 67 -2.91 4.90 -3.03
CA LEU A 67 -2.69 5.41 -1.67
C LEU A 67 -1.53 6.41 -1.56
N TYR A 68 -1.06 6.98 -2.68
CA TYR A 68 0.08 7.89 -2.74
C TYR A 68 -0.01 9.05 -1.72
N GLU A 69 -1.21 9.58 -1.51
CA GLU A 69 -1.43 10.74 -0.65
C GLU A 69 -1.58 10.41 0.83
N LEU A 70 -1.83 9.14 1.17
CA LEU A 70 -1.77 8.64 2.55
C LEU A 70 -0.33 8.47 3.05
N GLY A 71 0.61 8.37 2.12
CA GLY A 71 2.00 8.06 2.41
C GLY A 71 2.64 7.44 1.20
N SER A 72 3.30 8.27 0.40
CA SER A 72 3.93 7.81 -0.83
C SER A 72 5.11 6.89 -0.54
N ILE A 73 5.06 5.69 -1.11
CA ILE A 73 6.19 4.75 -1.18
C ILE A 73 6.86 4.75 -2.55
N SER A 74 6.56 5.75 -3.39
CA SER A 74 7.12 5.89 -4.73
C SER A 74 8.61 6.25 -4.69
N GLY A 75 9.30 6.14 -5.84
CA GLY A 75 10.71 6.50 -5.97
C GLY A 75 11.70 5.43 -5.50
N GLN A 76 11.23 4.41 -4.77
CA GLN A 76 12.01 3.21 -4.46
C GLN A 76 11.81 2.12 -5.53
N PRO A 77 12.83 1.29 -5.83
CA PRO A 77 12.70 0.21 -6.81
C PRO A 77 11.64 -0.83 -6.42
N SER A 78 11.15 -1.60 -7.40
CA SER A 78 10.08 -2.61 -7.19
C SER A 78 10.46 -3.72 -6.20
N ASN A 79 11.74 -3.88 -5.90
CA ASN A 79 12.25 -4.86 -4.95
C ASN A 79 11.78 -4.61 -3.49
N LYS A 80 11.22 -3.43 -3.19
CA LYS A 80 10.57 -3.09 -1.91
C LYS A 80 9.35 -3.97 -1.61
N PHE A 81 8.66 -4.45 -2.64
CA PHE A 81 7.49 -5.32 -2.50
C PHE A 81 7.85 -6.78 -2.21
N GLY A 82 9.14 -7.12 -2.17
CA GLY A 82 9.57 -8.50 -1.97
C GLY A 82 9.46 -9.36 -3.23
N VAL A 83 8.34 -9.31 -3.96
CA VAL A 83 8.15 -9.98 -5.26
C VAL A 83 7.58 -9.00 -6.28
N TRP A 84 8.09 -9.04 -7.51
CA TRP A 84 7.62 -8.19 -8.61
C TRP A 84 7.82 -8.86 -9.97
N TYR A 85 7.06 -8.45 -10.98
CA TYR A 85 7.32 -8.84 -12.36
C TYR A 85 8.32 -7.85 -12.99
N SER A 86 9.32 -8.35 -13.71
CA SER A 86 10.25 -7.52 -14.50
C SER A 86 9.88 -7.63 -15.99
N PRO A 87 9.27 -6.59 -16.60
CA PRO A 87 8.99 -6.59 -18.04
C PRO A 87 10.25 -6.77 -18.89
N THR A 88 11.35 -6.16 -18.47
CA THR A 88 12.63 -6.23 -19.19
C THR A 88 13.22 -7.64 -19.21
N LYS A 89 13.07 -8.39 -18.11
CA LYS A 89 13.56 -9.78 -18.02
C LYS A 89 12.49 -10.82 -18.37
N ASN A 90 11.25 -10.38 -18.57
CA ASN A 90 10.08 -11.21 -18.80
C ASN A 90 9.92 -12.35 -17.77
N GLN A 91 10.11 -12.04 -16.48
CA GLN A 91 10.04 -13.01 -15.40
C GLN A 91 9.69 -12.36 -14.05
N TYR A 92 9.20 -13.18 -13.11
CA TYR A 92 9.11 -12.77 -11.70
C TYR A 92 10.50 -12.69 -11.09
N CYS A 93 10.70 -11.64 -10.30
CA CYS A 93 11.87 -11.41 -9.47
C CYS A 93 11.44 -11.40 -8.01
N PHE A 94 12.33 -11.80 -7.11
CA PHE A 94 12.03 -11.88 -5.69
C PHE A 94 13.24 -11.49 -4.83
N GLN A 95 12.97 -11.14 -3.58
CA GLN A 95 13.97 -10.93 -2.54
C GLN A 95 14.22 -12.26 -1.80
N PRO A 96 15.47 -12.77 -1.77
CA PRO A 96 15.78 -14.06 -1.15
C PRO A 96 15.39 -14.19 0.33
N ARG A 97 15.27 -13.06 1.05
CA ARG A 97 14.83 -13.05 2.46
C ARG A 97 13.40 -13.56 2.67
N PHE A 98 12.58 -13.66 1.62
CA PHE A 98 11.19 -14.11 1.72
C PHE A 98 10.97 -15.54 1.22
N GLY A 99 11.95 -16.17 0.57
CA GLY A 99 11.86 -17.55 0.08
C GLY A 99 12.95 -17.90 -0.91
N ASP A 100 13.03 -19.18 -1.28
CA ASP A 100 14.06 -19.72 -2.19
C ASP A 100 13.73 -19.48 -3.66
N ASN A 101 12.45 -19.24 -3.98
CA ASN A 101 11.97 -18.86 -5.30
C ASN A 101 10.82 -17.86 -5.19
N TYR A 102 10.37 -17.34 -6.34
CA TYR A 102 9.34 -16.30 -6.39
C TYR A 102 7.96 -16.74 -5.84
N LYS A 103 7.62 -18.03 -5.96
CA LYS A 103 6.36 -18.57 -5.41
C LYS A 103 6.44 -18.64 -3.89
N ASP A 104 7.54 -19.17 -3.36
CA ASP A 104 7.76 -19.26 -1.91
C ASP A 104 7.77 -17.86 -1.28
N ALA A 105 8.45 -16.91 -1.93
CA ALA A 105 8.48 -15.51 -1.51
C ALA A 105 7.08 -14.88 -1.51
N PHE A 106 6.28 -15.13 -2.54
CA PHE A 106 4.89 -14.66 -2.60
C PHE A 106 4.03 -15.27 -1.49
N GLU A 107 4.12 -16.58 -1.26
CA GLU A 107 3.39 -17.26 -0.19
C GLU A 107 3.74 -16.74 1.19
N THR A 108 5.03 -16.49 1.46
CA THR A 108 5.49 -15.87 2.71
C THR A 108 4.89 -14.47 2.90
N LEU A 109 4.93 -13.63 1.86
CA LEU A 109 4.38 -12.27 1.90
C LEU A 109 2.85 -12.28 2.07
N ARG A 110 2.16 -13.19 1.37
CA ARG A 110 0.71 -13.36 1.49
C ARG A 110 0.35 -13.74 2.92
N ARG A 111 1.07 -14.67 3.55
CA ARG A 111 0.88 -15.02 4.96
C ARG A 111 1.09 -13.83 5.88
N PHE A 112 2.16 -13.05 5.69
CA PHE A 112 2.39 -11.84 6.50
C PHE A 112 1.26 -10.82 6.37
N LEU A 113 0.70 -10.63 5.17
CA LEU A 113 -0.47 -9.77 4.99
C LEU A 113 -1.70 -10.29 5.74
N LEU A 114 -1.96 -11.60 5.68
CA LEU A 114 -3.08 -12.22 6.39
C LEU A 114 -2.90 -12.12 7.92
N ASP A 115 -1.69 -12.32 8.41
CA ASP A 115 -1.36 -12.17 9.84
C ASP A 115 -1.52 -10.72 10.29
N LEU A 116 -1.06 -9.76 9.48
CA LEU A 116 -1.26 -8.32 9.73
C LEU A 116 -2.74 -7.95 9.80
N LEU A 117 -3.57 -8.45 8.89
CA LEU A 117 -5.02 -8.21 8.91
C LEU A 117 -5.67 -8.77 10.17
N ARG A 118 -5.30 -9.99 10.57
CA ARG A 118 -5.81 -10.63 11.80
C ARG A 118 -5.37 -9.90 13.06
N ALA A 119 -4.12 -9.44 13.12
CA ALA A 119 -3.62 -8.65 14.24
C ALA A 119 -4.36 -7.31 14.32
N GLY A 120 -4.56 -6.64 13.18
CA GLY A 120 -5.33 -5.40 13.08
C GLY A 120 -6.78 -5.55 13.53
N GLU A 121 -7.45 -6.65 13.14
CA GLU A 121 -8.82 -6.97 13.59
C GLU A 121 -8.91 -7.15 15.12
N LYS A 122 -7.84 -7.66 15.74
CA LYS A 122 -7.75 -7.87 17.20
C LYS A 122 -7.17 -6.68 17.96
N GLU A 123 -6.80 -5.60 17.28
CA GLU A 123 -6.07 -4.46 17.83
C GLU A 123 -4.75 -4.88 18.54
N ASP A 124 -4.13 -5.98 18.08
CA ASP A 124 -2.89 -6.51 18.63
C ASP A 124 -1.68 -5.80 18.01
N TYR A 125 -1.39 -4.59 18.50
CA TYR A 125 -0.29 -3.77 18.00
C TYR A 125 1.09 -4.38 18.30
N VAL A 126 1.21 -5.20 19.35
CA VAL A 126 2.48 -5.88 19.69
C VAL A 126 2.83 -6.92 18.64
N ALA A 127 1.84 -7.60 18.04
CA ALA A 127 2.07 -8.54 16.96
C ALA A 127 2.45 -7.88 15.61
N ILE A 128 2.36 -6.56 15.50
CA ILE A 128 2.61 -5.78 14.28
C ILE A 128 4.01 -5.13 14.27
N GLU A 129 4.63 -4.94 15.44
CA GLU A 129 5.98 -4.36 15.63
C GLU A 129 7.13 -5.35 15.41
#